data_AF-A0A1Y4F793-F1
#
_entry.id   AF-A0A1Y4F793-F1
#
_cell.length_a   1.000
_cell.length_b   1.000
_cell.length_c   1.000
_cell.angle_alpha   90.00
_cell.angle_beta   90.00
_cell.angle_gamma   90.00
#
_symmetry.space_group_name_H-M   'P 1'
#
loop_
_entity.id
_entity.type
_entity.pdbx_description
1 polymer ?
#
loop_
_entity_poly.entity_id
_entity_poly.type
_entity_poly.pdbx_seq_one_letter_code
_entity_poly.pdbx_strand_id
1 'polypeptide(L)'
;MAMIERCYGISTGLGYLVGAGGSGFTEELDQIVEEAAHKLYEMYGVKITIRFNTDRKSGGAFVLDGKLSDNVGITAALHNSKLLKMSNEEKMRLTDDKWEAYRRDLDTIVISTCLSADFLKAPSPYVCLNKEFRDVDNLEEAIHWLREGTNEKLRDYIEKLR
;
A
#
# COMPACT_ATOMS: atom_id res chain seq x y z
N MET A 1 6.38 -0.81 -23.91
CA MET A 1 5.23 -1.10 -23.02
C MET A 1 5.68 -0.82 -21.60
N ALA A 2 4.87 -0.13 -20.79
CA ALA A 2 5.20 0.07 -19.38
C ALA A 2 5.29 -1.30 -18.67
N MET A 3 6.31 -1.49 -17.84
CA MET A 3 6.52 -2.74 -17.09
C MET A 3 5.70 -2.76 -15.78
N ILE A 4 4.41 -2.48 -15.91
CA ILE A 4 3.44 -2.48 -14.81
C ILE A 4 2.53 -3.69 -15.00
N GLU A 5 2.49 -4.59 -14.03
CA GLU A 5 1.74 -5.85 -14.11
C GLU A 5 0.73 -5.97 -12.96
N ARG A 6 -0.50 -6.36 -13.26
CA ARG A 6 -1.51 -6.68 -12.24
C ARG A 6 -1.36 -8.13 -11.79
N CYS A 7 -1.32 -8.34 -10.47
CA CYS A 7 -1.40 -9.66 -9.87
C CYS A 7 -2.87 -10.04 -9.66
N TYR A 8 -3.28 -11.21 -10.15
CA TYR A 8 -4.66 -11.72 -10.06
C TYR A 8 -4.80 -12.89 -9.08
N GLY A 9 -3.85 -13.03 -8.15
CA GLY A 9 -3.84 -14.13 -7.20
C GLY A 9 -2.64 -15.05 -7.40
N ILE A 10 -1.82 -15.15 -6.38
CA ILE A 10 -0.77 -16.16 -6.28
C ILE A 10 -1.18 -17.14 -5.19
N SER A 11 -1.23 -18.43 -5.55
CA SER A 11 -1.45 -19.50 -4.59
C SER A 11 -0.33 -19.53 -3.57
N THR A 12 -0.67 -19.44 -2.29
CA THR A 12 0.31 -19.55 -1.20
C THR A 12 0.66 -20.99 -0.86
N GLY A 13 0.04 -21.97 -1.54
CA GLY A 13 0.15 -23.40 -1.19
C GLY A 13 -0.62 -23.78 0.09
N LEU A 14 -1.26 -22.83 0.75
CA LEU A 14 -2.03 -23.02 2.00
C LEU A 14 -3.54 -22.85 1.80
N GLY A 15 -4.01 -22.87 0.55
CA GLY A 15 -5.44 -22.81 0.22
C GLY A 15 -6.03 -21.39 0.10
N TYR A 16 -5.20 -20.33 0.10
CA TYR A 16 -5.65 -18.96 -0.17
C TYR A 16 -4.80 -18.26 -1.24
N LEU A 17 -5.38 -17.28 -1.92
CA LEU A 17 -4.77 -16.51 -3.01
C LEU A 17 -4.39 -15.11 -2.53
N VAL A 18 -3.13 -14.70 -2.71
CA VAL A 18 -2.66 -13.32 -2.46
C VAL A 18 -2.77 -12.50 -3.73
N GLY A 19 -3.44 -11.35 -3.70
CA GLY A 19 -3.64 -10.52 -4.89
C GLY A 19 -4.88 -10.86 -5.72
N ALA A 20 -5.81 -11.67 -5.19
CA ALA A 20 -6.97 -12.16 -5.95
C ALA A 20 -8.00 -11.08 -6.34
N GLY A 21 -7.81 -9.83 -5.90
CA GLY A 21 -8.74 -8.74 -6.17
C GLY A 21 -8.79 -8.28 -7.62
N GLY A 22 -7.69 -8.40 -8.38
CA GLY A 22 -7.56 -7.99 -9.80
C GLY A 22 -7.70 -6.48 -10.07
N SER A 23 -8.67 -5.83 -9.44
CA SER A 23 -8.94 -4.40 -9.43
C SER A 23 -9.55 -3.93 -8.09
N GLY A 24 -9.49 -2.64 -7.83
CA GLY A 24 -10.09 -1.99 -6.66
C GLY A 24 -11.60 -2.22 -6.57
N PHE A 25 -12.14 -2.16 -5.35
CA PHE A 25 -13.58 -2.31 -5.09
C PHE A 25 -14.38 -1.16 -5.71
N THR A 26 -13.80 0.05 -5.72
CA THR A 26 -14.30 1.22 -6.46
C THR A 26 -13.33 1.55 -7.61
N GLU A 27 -13.85 2.22 -8.63
CA GLU A 27 -13.04 2.72 -9.75
C GLU A 27 -11.99 3.72 -9.28
N GLU A 28 -12.37 4.62 -8.36
CA GLU A 28 -11.45 5.61 -7.76
C GLU A 28 -10.26 4.94 -7.04
N LEU A 29 -10.53 3.90 -6.23
CA LEU A 29 -9.46 3.15 -5.57
C LEU A 29 -8.54 2.47 -6.60
N ASP A 30 -9.12 1.92 -7.67
CA ASP A 30 -8.35 1.28 -8.74
C ASP A 30 -7.43 2.27 -9.45
N GLN A 31 -7.97 3.44 -9.80
CA GLN A 31 -7.24 4.53 -10.46
C GLN A 31 -6.10 5.08 -9.58
N ILE A 32 -6.32 5.27 -8.28
CA ILE A 32 -5.28 5.73 -7.36
C ILE A 32 -4.10 4.75 -7.32
N VAL A 33 -4.37 3.44 -7.26
CA VAL A 33 -3.32 2.42 -7.23
C VAL A 33 -2.60 2.33 -8.58
N GLU A 34 -3.32 2.48 -9.69
CA GLU A 34 -2.73 2.51 -11.03
C GLU A 34 -1.82 3.74 -11.21
N GLU A 35 -2.28 4.93 -10.80
CA GLU A 35 -1.47 6.14 -10.83
C GLU A 35 -0.23 6.03 -9.93
N ALA A 36 -0.38 5.43 -8.74
CA ALA A 36 0.74 5.14 -7.87
C ALA A 36 1.78 4.24 -8.55
N ALA A 37 1.34 3.23 -9.31
CA ALA A 37 2.23 2.36 -10.07
C ALA A 37 2.99 3.12 -11.16
N HIS A 38 2.32 4.01 -11.87
CA HIS A 38 2.95 4.87 -12.87
C HIS A 38 4.01 5.78 -12.24
N LYS A 39 3.70 6.47 -11.14
CA LYS A 39 4.66 7.35 -10.47
C LYS A 39 5.87 6.57 -9.91
N LEU A 40 5.66 5.38 -9.36
CA LEU A 40 6.76 4.51 -8.91
C LEU A 40 7.64 4.05 -10.08
N TYR A 41 7.04 3.68 -11.21
CA TYR A 41 7.75 3.31 -12.42
C TYR A 41 8.59 4.49 -12.95
N GLU A 42 8.01 5.69 -13.01
CA GLU A 42 8.72 6.91 -13.40
C GLU A 42 9.87 7.26 -12.45
N MET A 43 9.68 7.07 -11.15
CA MET A 43 10.70 7.36 -10.13
C MET A 43 11.88 6.39 -10.18
N TYR A 44 11.62 5.09 -10.27
CA TYR A 44 12.67 4.07 -10.11
C TYR A 44 13.15 3.46 -11.42
N GLY A 45 12.32 3.46 -12.46
CA GLY A 45 12.61 2.84 -13.75
C GLY A 45 12.66 1.30 -13.71
N VAL A 46 11.99 0.68 -12.73
CA VAL A 46 11.96 -0.78 -12.53
C VAL A 46 10.54 -1.31 -12.64
N LYS A 47 10.38 -2.61 -12.83
CA LYS A 47 9.07 -3.25 -12.93
C LYS A 47 8.24 -3.02 -11.67
N ILE A 48 6.95 -2.73 -11.85
CA ILE A 48 6.00 -2.51 -10.76
C ILE A 48 4.88 -3.55 -10.83
N THR A 49 4.44 -4.05 -9.69
CA THR A 49 3.25 -4.90 -9.59
C THR A 49 2.12 -4.19 -8.84
N ILE A 50 0.92 -4.27 -9.38
CA ILE A 50 -0.33 -3.85 -8.73
C ILE A 50 -0.96 -5.07 -8.06
N ARG A 51 -1.34 -4.94 -6.80
CA ARG A 51 -1.98 -6.01 -6.02
C ARG A 51 -3.17 -5.46 -5.25
N PHE A 52 -4.30 -6.15 -5.34
CA PHE A 52 -5.48 -5.90 -4.50
C PHE A 52 -5.76 -7.09 -3.60
N ASN A 53 -6.16 -6.81 -2.36
CA ASN A 53 -6.65 -7.84 -1.45
C ASN A 53 -7.92 -8.48 -2.01
N THR A 54 -8.25 -9.68 -1.53
CA THR A 54 -9.37 -10.48 -2.04
C THR A 54 -10.72 -9.77 -1.93
N ASP A 55 -10.92 -8.96 -0.88
CA ASP A 55 -12.13 -8.15 -0.72
C ASP A 55 -12.12 -6.87 -1.56
N ARG A 56 -11.00 -6.58 -2.24
CA ARG A 56 -10.73 -5.44 -3.12
C ARG A 56 -10.78 -4.08 -2.43
N LYS A 57 -10.93 -4.05 -1.09
CA LYS A 57 -11.06 -2.81 -0.31
C LYS A 57 -9.73 -2.12 -0.03
N SER A 58 -8.63 -2.79 -0.32
CA SER A 58 -7.29 -2.21 -0.28
C SER A 58 -6.39 -2.86 -1.32
N GLY A 59 -5.43 -2.07 -1.78
CA GLY A 59 -4.42 -2.51 -2.74
C GLY A 59 -3.19 -1.63 -2.70
N GLY A 60 -2.25 -1.90 -3.58
CA GLY A 60 -1.05 -1.09 -3.71
C GLY A 60 -0.23 -1.44 -4.93
N ALA A 61 0.66 -0.52 -5.25
CA ALA A 61 1.68 -0.65 -6.27
C ALA A 61 3.03 -0.85 -5.59
N PHE A 62 3.78 -1.85 -6.04
CA PHE A 62 5.02 -2.27 -5.39
C PHE A 62 6.11 -2.55 -6.41
N VAL A 63 7.37 -2.27 -6.03
CA VAL A 63 8.53 -2.69 -6.82
C VAL A 63 8.56 -4.21 -6.92
N LEU A 64 8.62 -4.74 -8.14
CA LEU A 64 8.68 -6.16 -8.41
C LEU A 64 10.14 -6.63 -8.43
N ASP A 65 10.53 -7.42 -7.42
CA ASP A 65 11.91 -7.87 -7.17
C ASP A 65 12.13 -9.37 -7.46
N GLY A 66 11.24 -9.99 -8.23
CA GLY A 66 11.22 -11.43 -8.47
C GLY A 66 10.74 -12.25 -7.27
N LYS A 67 10.39 -11.61 -6.15
CA LYS A 67 9.69 -12.21 -5.02
C LYS A 67 8.33 -11.53 -4.86
N LEU A 68 7.50 -12.13 -4.02
CA LEU A 68 6.18 -11.60 -3.67
C LEU A 68 6.31 -10.50 -2.60
N SER A 69 7.23 -9.55 -2.78
CA SER A 69 7.61 -8.59 -1.74
C SER A 69 6.75 -7.33 -1.73
N ASP A 70 6.73 -6.65 -0.59
CA ASP A 70 6.12 -5.36 -0.30
C ASP A 70 7.19 -4.41 0.28
N ASN A 71 8.41 -4.50 -0.23
CA ASN A 71 9.56 -3.77 0.32
C ASN A 71 9.53 -2.27 0.02
N VAL A 72 8.94 -1.88 -1.11
CA VAL A 72 8.83 -0.49 -1.55
C VAL A 72 7.54 -0.37 -2.34
N GLY A 73 6.66 0.52 -1.92
CA GLY A 73 5.40 0.74 -2.60
C GLY A 73 4.55 1.85 -2.02
N ILE A 74 3.41 2.04 -2.64
CA ILE A 74 2.34 2.95 -2.22
C ILE A 74 1.05 2.13 -2.18
N THR A 75 0.33 2.23 -1.09
CA THR A 75 -0.93 1.52 -0.84
C THR A 75 -2.08 2.50 -0.76
N ALA A 76 -3.27 2.04 -1.11
CA ALA A 76 -4.51 2.75 -0.90
C ALA A 76 -5.57 1.81 -0.32
N ALA A 77 -6.38 2.30 0.61
CA ALA A 77 -7.41 1.52 1.28
C ALA A 77 -8.69 2.33 1.51
N LEU A 78 -9.84 1.68 1.36
CA LEU A 78 -11.14 2.22 1.71
C LEU A 78 -11.36 2.12 3.23
N HIS A 79 -11.76 3.23 3.82
CA HIS A 79 -12.01 3.38 5.25
C HIS A 79 -13.33 4.09 5.51
N ASN A 80 -13.79 4.01 6.76
CA ASN A 80 -14.81 4.92 7.28
C ASN A 80 -14.13 6.12 7.96
N SER A 81 -14.45 7.32 7.50
CA SER A 81 -13.87 8.58 7.93
C SER A 81 -14.11 8.88 9.42
N LYS A 82 -15.25 8.44 9.97
CA LYS A 82 -15.55 8.59 11.40
C LYS A 82 -14.68 7.64 12.21
N LEU A 83 -14.55 6.39 11.77
CA LEU A 83 -13.69 5.40 12.44
C LEU A 83 -12.23 5.83 12.44
N LEU A 84 -11.73 6.46 11.38
CA LEU A 84 -10.36 6.99 11.31
C LEU A 84 -10.11 8.08 12.36
N LYS A 85 -11.07 8.99 12.56
CA LYS A 85 -10.96 10.13 13.48
C LYS A 85 -11.09 9.74 14.95
N MET A 86 -11.60 8.54 15.24
CA MET A 86 -11.78 8.06 16.62
C MET A 86 -10.44 7.69 17.27
N SER A 87 -10.29 8.05 18.54
CA SER A 87 -9.22 7.55 19.40
C SER A 87 -9.34 6.04 19.62
N ASN A 88 -8.27 5.42 20.13
CA ASN A 88 -8.32 4.01 20.51
C ASN A 88 -9.32 3.76 21.65
N GLU A 89 -9.45 4.67 22.63
CA GLU A 89 -10.46 4.52 23.68
C GLU A 89 -11.89 4.62 23.14
N GLU A 90 -12.13 5.50 22.15
CA GLU A 90 -13.43 5.61 21.50
C GLU A 90 -13.77 4.34 20.71
N LYS A 91 -12.80 3.80 19.96
CA LYS A 91 -12.95 2.53 19.23
C LYS A 91 -13.27 1.37 20.17
N MET A 92 -12.59 1.29 21.31
CA MET A 92 -12.82 0.24 22.32
C MET A 92 -14.21 0.29 22.98
N ARG A 93 -14.92 1.42 22.89
CA ARG A 93 -16.28 1.58 23.44
C ARG A 93 -17.38 1.29 22.43
N LEU A 94 -17.03 1.02 21.17
CA LEU A 94 -18.01 0.67 20.15
C LEU A 94 -18.60 -0.72 20.43
N THR A 95 -19.90 -0.85 20.20
CA THR A 95 -20.54 -2.16 20.15
C THR A 95 -20.20 -2.86 18.84
N ASP A 96 -20.30 -4.19 18.82
CA ASP A 96 -20.06 -4.99 17.61
C ASP A 96 -20.93 -4.53 16.43
N ASP A 97 -22.21 -4.21 16.66
CA ASP A 97 -23.11 -3.71 15.62
C ASP A 97 -22.63 -2.38 15.00
N LYS A 98 -22.12 -1.46 15.83
CA LYS A 98 -21.56 -0.19 15.34
C LYS A 98 -20.25 -0.42 14.60
N TRP A 99 -19.42 -1.32 15.09
CA TRP A 99 -18.17 -1.70 14.44
C TRP A 99 -18.44 -2.25 13.03
N GLU A 100 -19.38 -3.19 12.92
CA GLU A 100 -19.76 -3.80 11.63
C GLU A 100 -20.44 -2.80 10.70
N ALA A 101 -21.24 -1.85 11.22
CA ALA A 101 -21.78 -0.77 10.41
C ALA A 101 -20.66 0.08 9.77
N TYR A 102 -19.64 0.49 10.55
CA TYR A 102 -18.50 1.24 10.02
C TYR A 102 -17.67 0.44 9.01
N ARG A 103 -17.52 -0.88 9.18
CA ARG A 103 -16.80 -1.73 8.21
C ARG A 103 -17.52 -1.89 6.87
N ARG A 104 -18.83 -1.62 6.83
CA ARG A 104 -19.66 -1.66 5.62
C ARG A 104 -19.75 -0.30 4.94
N ASP A 105 -19.82 0.78 5.72
CA ASP A 105 -19.94 2.15 5.24
C ASP A 105 -18.55 2.76 5.03
N LEU A 106 -17.92 2.49 3.89
CA LEU A 106 -16.59 3.02 3.55
C LEU A 106 -16.75 4.24 2.65
N ASP A 107 -16.34 5.41 3.14
CA ASP A 107 -16.63 6.72 2.56
C ASP A 107 -15.36 7.53 2.22
N THR A 108 -14.18 7.00 2.48
CA THR A 108 -12.91 7.68 2.21
C THR A 108 -11.80 6.71 1.81
N ILE A 109 -10.82 7.20 1.06
CA ILE A 109 -9.61 6.46 0.69
C ILE A 109 -8.43 7.06 1.45
N VAL A 110 -7.64 6.21 2.09
CA VAL A 110 -6.36 6.58 2.71
C VAL A 110 -5.23 6.09 1.82
N ILE A 111 -4.30 6.98 1.52
CA ILE A 111 -3.06 6.68 0.78
C ILE A 111 -1.93 6.57 1.79
N SER A 112 -1.10 5.53 1.66
CA SER A 112 0.04 5.34 2.54
C SER A 112 1.25 4.85 1.75
N THR A 113 2.45 5.23 2.18
CA THR A 113 3.66 4.54 1.71
C THR A 113 3.84 3.22 2.47
N CYS A 114 4.42 2.22 1.82
CA CYS A 114 4.82 0.96 2.41
C CYS A 114 6.30 0.73 2.11
N LEU A 115 7.13 0.72 3.14
CA LEU A 115 8.58 0.66 2.99
C LEU A 115 9.22 -0.29 4.00
N SER A 116 10.20 -1.08 3.57
CA SER A 116 11.05 -1.83 4.49
C SER A 116 11.76 -0.90 5.48
N ALA A 117 11.72 -1.22 6.77
CA ALA A 117 12.38 -0.43 7.80
C ALA A 117 13.91 -0.32 7.57
N ASP A 118 14.50 -1.31 6.89
CA ASP A 118 15.92 -1.30 6.50
C ASP A 118 16.28 -0.17 5.54
N PHE A 119 15.29 0.38 4.83
CA PHE A 119 15.46 1.44 3.84
C PHE A 119 15.26 2.84 4.40
N LEU A 120 14.89 2.97 5.68
CA LEU A 120 14.68 4.25 6.32
C LEU A 120 16.00 4.98 6.57
N LYS A 121 16.01 6.29 6.30
CA LYS A 121 17.14 7.17 6.62
C LYS A 121 17.26 7.45 8.12
N ALA A 122 16.15 7.40 8.85
CA ALA A 122 16.08 7.64 10.29
C ALA A 122 15.01 6.73 10.93
N PRO A 123 15.08 6.48 12.25
CA PRO A 123 14.03 5.75 12.96
C PRO A 123 12.65 6.39 12.75
N SER A 124 11.63 5.57 12.58
CA SER A 124 10.24 6.03 12.41
C SER A 124 9.33 5.41 13.49
N PRO A 125 8.41 6.20 14.08
CA PRO A 125 7.40 5.66 15.00
C PRO A 125 6.31 4.86 14.28
N TYR A 126 6.26 4.91 12.95
CA TYR A 126 5.24 4.24 12.14
C TYR A 126 5.67 2.85 11.66
N VAL A 127 6.70 2.27 12.28
CA VAL A 127 7.16 0.92 11.96
C VAL A 127 6.29 -0.11 12.68
N CYS A 128 5.64 -0.97 11.89
CA CYS A 128 4.98 -2.18 12.37
C CYS A 128 5.80 -3.39 11.88
N LEU A 129 6.25 -4.23 12.81
CA LEU A 129 7.15 -5.34 12.53
C LEU A 129 8.45 -4.86 11.85
N ASN A 130 8.56 -5.05 10.53
CA ASN A 130 9.72 -4.68 9.72
C ASN A 130 9.38 -3.69 8.59
N LYS A 131 8.19 -3.09 8.62
CA LYS A 131 7.71 -2.14 7.60
C LYS A 131 7.26 -0.83 8.22
N GLU A 132 7.62 0.27 7.60
CA GLU A 132 6.96 1.56 7.84
C GLU A 132 5.72 1.67 6.96
N PHE A 133 4.61 2.05 7.59
CA PHE A 133 3.40 2.51 6.90
C PHE A 133 3.14 3.96 7.28
N ARG A 134 3.20 4.87 6.31
CA ARG A 134 2.97 6.29 6.54
C ARG A 134 1.84 6.81 5.68
N ASP A 135 0.75 7.20 6.32
CA ASP A 135 -0.37 7.88 5.67
C ASP A 135 0.08 9.25 5.17
N VAL A 136 -0.40 9.62 3.98
CA VAL A 136 -0.09 10.87 3.28
C VAL A 136 -1.35 11.40 2.61
N ASP A 137 -1.37 12.70 2.33
CA ASP A 137 -2.57 13.36 1.79
C ASP A 137 -2.78 13.06 0.30
N ASN A 138 -1.71 12.75 -0.44
CA ASN A 138 -1.75 12.49 -1.88
C ASN A 138 -0.52 11.71 -2.38
N LEU A 139 -0.56 11.31 -3.65
CA LEU A 139 0.51 10.54 -4.29
C LEU A 139 1.80 11.33 -4.48
N GLU A 140 1.74 12.65 -4.65
CA GLU A 140 2.92 13.51 -4.75
C GLU A 140 3.72 13.51 -3.44
N GLU A 141 3.03 13.60 -2.31
CA GLU A 141 3.64 13.49 -0.99
C GLU A 141 4.22 12.09 -0.76
N ALA A 142 3.53 11.04 -1.20
CA ALA A 142 4.05 9.67 -1.15
C ALA A 142 5.41 9.55 -1.88
N ILE A 143 5.49 10.06 -3.11
CA ILE A 143 6.71 10.04 -3.93
C ILE A 143 7.81 10.91 -3.33
N HIS A 144 7.46 12.09 -2.81
CA HIS A 144 8.41 12.96 -2.13
C HIS A 144 9.00 12.26 -0.90
N TRP A 145 8.17 11.63 -0.07
CA TRP A 145 8.63 10.88 1.11
C TRP A 145 9.56 9.73 0.73
N LEU A 146 9.21 8.91 -0.27
CA LEU A 146 10.05 7.81 -0.73
C LEU A 146 11.41 8.27 -1.27
N ARG A 147 11.50 9.51 -1.76
CA ARG A 147 12.76 10.09 -2.27
C ARG A 147 13.65 10.60 -1.15
N GLU A 148 13.09 11.32 -0.19
CA GLU A 148 13.87 12.04 0.84
C GLU A 148 14.03 11.26 2.15
N GLY A 149 13.07 10.40 2.48
CA GLY A 149 13.00 9.62 3.72
C GLY A 149 13.82 8.33 3.72
N THR A 150 14.50 8.01 2.62
CA THR A 150 15.14 6.72 2.39
C THR A 150 16.68 6.80 2.34
N ASN A 151 17.33 5.66 2.53
CA ASN A 151 18.79 5.55 2.64
C ASN A 151 19.42 4.90 1.39
N GLU A 152 20.76 4.79 1.40
CA GLU A 152 21.55 4.19 0.31
C GLU A 152 21.22 2.72 0.02
N LYS A 153 20.74 1.95 1.00
CA LYS A 153 20.36 0.55 0.79
C LYS A 153 19.17 0.42 -0.15
N LEU A 154 18.23 1.37 -0.12
CA LEU A 154 17.14 1.40 -1.10
C LEU A 154 17.69 1.64 -2.50
N ARG A 155 18.63 2.58 -2.65
CA ARG A 155 19.24 2.86 -3.95
C ARG A 155 19.94 1.63 -4.50
N ASP A 156 20.74 0.96 -3.69
CA ASP A 156 21.44 -0.28 -4.07
C ASP A 156 20.46 -1.41 -4.40
N TYR A 157 19.33 -1.47 -3.68
CA TYR A 157 18.26 -2.43 -3.95
C TYR A 157 17.61 -2.18 -5.31
N ILE A 158 17.25 -0.93 -5.62
CA ILE A 158 16.63 -0.56 -6.92
C ILE A 158 17.60 -0.77 -8.07
N GLU A 159 18.89 -0.43 -7.92
CA GLU A 159 19.88 -0.58 -8.99
C GLU A 159 20.08 -2.05 -9.40
N LYS A 160 19.96 -3.00 -8.46
CA LYS A 160 20.02 -4.44 -8.75
C LYS A 160 18.82 -4.98 -9.54
N LEU A 161 17.74 -4.21 -9.65
CA LEU A 161 16.51 -4.60 -10.33
C LEU A 161 16.36 -4.00 -11.73
N ARG A 162 17.30 -3.13 -12.14
CA ARG A 162 17.39 -2.57 -13.49
C ARG A 162 18.10 -3.54 -14.42
#